data_AF-A0A7J4TK55-F1
#
_entry.id   AF-A0A7J4TK55-F1
#
_cell.length_a   1.000
_cell.length_b   1.000
_cell.length_c   1.000
_cell.angle_alpha   90.00
_cell.angle_beta   90.00
_cell.angle_gamma   90.00
#
_symmetry.space_group_name_H-M   'P 1'
#
loop_
_entity.id
_entity.type
_entity.pdbx_description
1 polymer ?
#
loop_
_entity_poly.entity_id
_entity_poly.type
_entity_poly.pdbx_seq_one_letter_code
_entity_poly.pdbx_strand_id
1 'polypeptide(L)'
;MAQYRVQSEGDSNDFVFTRSFRKIYRMFRSLKNRKGRFVLIIGTPGTGKSANIYSALKMLDLDIYDPTLFLDNMNMSSSEVFHEFFQTLRVDLGVKTNEEIYQKVAEYDAVLLADKLLDSEFLDKDKFGLSLWTENNGIKAFPFYIKVFREYLKHRGDLEKVNVVIQTAFMIKIRGIKYDLLTDFSILSEIFVFLMNLFFEIIRISYSEEETVQIIQKNFPDVDEDQILSCINKYGCRPRFIFEDLEKGLGNEY
;
A
#
# COMPACT_ATOMS: atom_id res chain seq x y z
N MET A 1 -18.37 -5.19 -3.17
CA MET A 1 -17.71 -5.64 -1.92
C MET A 1 -16.95 -4.47 -1.30
N ALA A 2 -17.67 -3.43 -0.87
CA ALA A 2 -17.09 -2.18 -0.35
C ALA A 2 -16.95 -2.16 1.18
N GLN A 3 -17.32 -3.26 1.87
CA GLN A 3 -17.38 -3.33 3.33
C GLN A 3 -16.07 -3.80 4.00
N TYR A 4 -15.05 -4.21 3.23
CA TYR A 4 -13.90 -4.96 3.77
C TYR A 4 -12.55 -4.22 3.67
N ARG A 5 -12.58 -2.88 3.79
CA ARG A 5 -11.37 -2.11 4.14
C ARG A 5 -11.41 -1.87 5.65
N VAL A 6 -10.27 -2.05 6.31
CA VAL A 6 -10.05 -1.46 7.63
C VAL A 6 -10.31 0.04 7.47
N GLN A 7 -11.41 0.49 8.05
CA GLN A 7 -12.07 1.74 7.70
C GLN A 7 -11.20 2.94 8.07
N SER A 8 -11.13 3.93 7.17
CA SER A 8 -10.50 5.21 7.43
C SER A 8 -11.53 6.18 7.99
N GLU A 9 -11.60 6.25 9.31
CA GLU A 9 -11.96 7.37 10.17
C GLU A 9 -12.97 8.41 9.63
N GLY A 10 -14.17 7.95 9.27
CA GLY A 10 -15.39 8.58 9.82
C GLY A 10 -15.63 8.16 11.27
N ASP A 11 -14.99 7.07 11.72
CA ASP A 11 -15.18 6.38 12.99
C ASP A 11 -13.97 6.56 13.94
N SER A 12 -13.76 7.77 14.45
CA SER A 12 -12.55 8.19 15.19
C SER A 12 -12.39 7.61 16.61
N ASN A 13 -12.96 6.44 16.92
CA ASN A 13 -12.73 5.77 18.20
C ASN A 13 -12.03 4.41 18.10
N ASP A 14 -11.85 3.82 16.90
CA ASP A 14 -11.54 2.38 16.77
C ASP A 14 -10.10 2.04 16.33
N PHE A 15 -9.25 3.04 16.06
CA PHE A 15 -7.87 2.78 15.63
C PHE A 15 -6.94 2.42 16.81
N VAL A 16 -6.08 1.40 16.66
CA VAL A 16 -5.11 0.97 17.68
C VAL A 16 -3.71 1.48 17.33
N PHE A 17 -3.09 2.20 18.27
CA PHE A 17 -1.75 2.76 18.12
C PHE A 17 -0.66 1.70 18.31
N THR A 18 -0.40 0.93 17.26
CA THR A 18 0.64 -0.12 17.25
C THR A 18 2.05 0.44 17.13
N ARG A 19 3.07 -0.38 17.36
CA ARG A 19 4.48 -0.05 17.13
C ARG A 19 4.72 0.32 15.66
N SER A 20 4.13 -0.41 14.72
CA SER A 20 4.23 -0.10 13.29
C SER A 20 3.58 1.24 12.95
N PHE A 21 2.39 1.52 13.49
CA PHE A 21 1.76 2.83 13.33
C PHE A 21 2.65 3.97 13.85
N ARG A 22 3.22 3.84 15.06
CA ARG A 22 4.10 4.86 15.64
C ARG A 22 5.32 5.14 14.76
N LYS A 23 5.88 4.13 14.08
CA LYS A 23 6.97 4.31 13.11
C LYS A 23 6.51 5.13 11.90
N ILE A 24 5.35 4.79 11.33
CA ILE A 24 4.75 5.53 10.20
C ILE A 24 4.47 6.97 10.60
N TYR A 25 3.80 7.19 11.73
CA TYR A 25 3.47 8.51 12.23
C TYR A 25 4.73 9.39 12.39
N ARG A 26 5.80 8.86 12.98
CA ARG A 26 7.07 9.59 13.11
C ARG A 26 7.70 9.91 11.75
N MET A 27 7.67 8.95 10.82
CA MET A 27 8.17 9.14 9.46
C MET A 27 7.39 10.23 8.73
N PHE A 28 6.07 10.11 8.72
CA PHE A 28 5.16 11.02 8.02
C PHE A 28 5.23 12.43 8.58
N ARG A 29 5.37 12.57 9.90
CA ARG A 29 5.60 13.88 10.53
C ARG A 29 6.82 14.60 9.98
N SER A 30 7.85 13.87 9.54
CA SER A 30 9.05 14.47 8.95
C SER A 30 8.83 15.03 7.55
N LEU A 31 7.78 14.58 6.83
CA LEU A 31 7.53 14.93 5.43
C LEU A 31 7.10 16.39 5.25
N LYS A 32 6.48 17.01 6.27
CA LYS A 32 6.14 18.46 6.25
C LYS A 32 7.37 19.37 6.13
N ASN A 33 8.49 18.94 6.71
CA ASN A 33 9.66 19.80 6.91
C ASN A 33 10.89 19.33 6.12
N ARG A 34 10.79 18.19 5.43
CA ARG A 34 11.89 17.58 4.68
C ARG A 34 11.36 17.03 3.37
N LYS A 35 12.12 17.21 2.29
CA LYS A 35 11.84 16.66 0.96
C LYS A 35 12.86 15.57 0.59
N GLY A 36 12.61 14.88 -0.52
CA GLY A 36 13.52 13.88 -1.07
C GLY A 36 13.42 12.51 -0.39
N ARG A 37 12.35 12.25 0.35
CA ARG A 37 12.15 10.98 1.07
C ARG A 37 11.36 9.99 0.23
N PHE A 38 11.92 8.81 0.05
CA PHE A 38 11.29 7.68 -0.64
C PHE A 38 10.94 6.63 0.40
N VAL A 39 9.70 6.62 0.88
CA VAL A 39 9.25 5.74 1.95
C VAL A 39 8.54 4.54 1.33
N LEU A 40 9.05 3.34 1.56
CA LEU A 40 8.42 2.10 1.07
C LEU A 40 7.81 1.36 2.26
N ILE A 41 6.49 1.25 2.31
CA ILE A 41 5.80 0.52 3.38
C ILE A 41 5.38 -0.87 2.90
N ILE A 42 5.88 -1.86 3.62
CA ILE A 42 5.76 -3.28 3.29
C ILE A 42 5.08 -4.01 4.42
N GLY A 43 4.51 -5.17 4.14
CA GLY A 43 3.80 -5.97 5.14
C GLY A 43 2.97 -7.03 4.44
N THR A 44 2.82 -8.17 5.10
CA THR A 44 2.04 -9.28 4.55
C THR A 44 0.60 -8.83 4.26
N PRO A 45 -0.08 -9.41 3.26
CA PRO A 45 -1.48 -9.16 3.02
C PRO A 45 -2.32 -9.30 4.31
N GLY A 46 -3.29 -8.41 4.52
CA GLY A 46 -4.17 -8.43 5.68
C GLY A 46 -3.64 -7.75 6.96
N THR A 47 -2.44 -7.19 6.94
CA THR A 47 -1.87 -6.42 8.07
C THR A 47 -2.37 -4.96 8.18
N GLY A 48 -3.30 -4.53 7.32
CA GLY A 48 -3.88 -3.18 7.42
C GLY A 48 -2.90 -2.05 7.04
N LYS A 49 -2.06 -2.25 6.01
CA LYS A 49 -1.12 -1.23 5.51
C LYS A 49 -1.81 0.10 5.22
N SER A 50 -2.86 0.06 4.40
CA SER A 50 -3.68 1.20 4.04
C SER A 50 -4.21 1.94 5.26
N ALA A 51 -4.80 1.22 6.22
CA ALA A 51 -5.36 1.84 7.43
C ALA A 51 -4.31 2.59 8.24
N ASN A 52 -3.10 2.04 8.39
CA ASN A 52 -2.01 2.75 9.08
C ASN A 52 -1.58 4.01 8.32
N ILE A 53 -1.49 3.94 6.98
CA ILE A 53 -1.09 5.06 6.14
C ILE A 53 -2.12 6.17 6.21
N TYR A 54 -3.36 5.90 5.82
CA TYR A 54 -4.40 6.93 5.74
C TYR A 54 -4.71 7.54 7.11
N SER A 55 -4.67 6.74 8.18
CA SER A 55 -4.83 7.28 9.55
C SER A 55 -3.69 8.22 9.92
N ALA A 56 -2.43 7.87 9.59
CA ALA A 56 -1.29 8.73 9.88
C ALA A 56 -1.33 10.03 9.05
N LEU A 57 -1.67 9.94 7.77
CA LEU A 57 -1.81 11.11 6.89
C LEU A 57 -2.87 12.08 7.42
N LYS A 58 -4.05 11.55 7.77
CA LYS A 58 -5.16 12.33 8.32
C LYS A 58 -4.81 12.98 9.66
N MET A 59 -4.27 12.21 10.60
CA MET A 59 -3.89 12.72 11.93
C MET A 59 -2.80 13.80 11.89
N LEU A 60 -1.95 13.76 10.87
CA LEU A 60 -0.89 14.76 10.68
C LEU A 60 -1.32 15.93 9.81
N ASP A 61 -2.51 15.86 9.22
CA ASP A 61 -3.04 16.85 8.27
C ASP A 61 -2.02 17.15 7.17
N LEU A 62 -1.51 16.08 6.54
CA LEU A 62 -0.55 16.19 5.44
C LEU A 62 -1.28 16.50 4.14
N ASP A 63 -0.73 17.43 3.36
CA ASP A 63 -1.22 17.70 2.01
C ASP A 63 -0.65 16.64 1.03
N ILE A 64 -1.51 15.75 0.57
CA ILE A 64 -1.10 14.55 -0.17
C ILE A 64 -1.72 14.54 -1.55
N TYR A 65 -0.87 14.33 -2.55
CA TYR A 65 -1.31 13.94 -3.87
C TYR A 65 -1.39 12.42 -3.98
N ASP A 66 -2.60 11.88 -4.13
CA ASP A 66 -2.91 10.44 -4.17
C ASP A 66 -3.54 10.09 -5.53
N PRO A 67 -2.71 9.85 -6.57
CA PRO A 67 -3.17 9.59 -7.93
C PRO A 67 -3.99 8.31 -8.04
N THR A 68 -4.98 8.32 -8.93
CA THR A 68 -5.78 7.14 -9.27
C THR A 68 -5.43 6.68 -10.68
N LEU A 69 -5.03 5.41 -10.85
CA LEU A 69 -4.69 4.87 -12.17
C LEU A 69 -5.77 3.92 -12.65
N PHE A 70 -6.44 4.27 -13.74
CA PHE A 70 -7.40 3.40 -14.39
C PHE A 70 -6.80 2.82 -15.67
N LEU A 71 -6.66 1.50 -15.72
CA LEU A 71 -6.26 0.80 -16.93
C LEU A 71 -7.49 0.21 -17.61
N ASP A 72 -7.63 0.47 -18.90
CA ASP A 72 -8.79 0.04 -19.69
C ASP A 72 -8.72 -1.44 -20.10
N ASN A 73 -7.51 -2.01 -20.14
CA ASN A 73 -7.29 -3.35 -20.67
C ASN A 73 -6.13 -4.06 -19.98
N MET A 74 -6.35 -5.33 -19.60
CA MET A 74 -5.34 -6.21 -19.01
C MET A 74 -4.17 -6.56 -19.93
N ASN A 75 -4.36 -6.42 -21.25
CA ASN A 75 -3.37 -6.77 -22.25
C ASN A 75 -2.46 -5.58 -22.65
N MET A 76 -2.61 -4.43 -21.99
CA MET A 76 -1.70 -3.29 -22.20
C MET A 76 -0.25 -3.71 -21.94
N SER A 77 0.64 -3.30 -22.82
CA SER A 77 2.08 -3.45 -22.66
C SER A 77 2.61 -2.58 -21.53
N SER A 78 3.81 -2.91 -21.03
CA SER A 78 4.48 -2.09 -20.01
C SER A 78 4.73 -0.64 -20.45
N SER A 79 4.83 -0.38 -21.77
CA SER A 79 4.98 0.98 -22.30
C SER A 79 3.66 1.74 -22.27
N GLU A 80 2.55 1.09 -22.59
CA GLU A 80 1.22 1.68 -22.53
C GLU A 80 0.82 1.99 -21.09
N VAL A 81 1.04 1.07 -20.15
CA VAL A 81 0.76 1.31 -18.73
C VAL A 81 1.61 2.45 -18.18
N PHE A 82 2.90 2.50 -18.53
CA PHE A 82 3.78 3.60 -18.12
C PHE A 82 3.34 4.94 -18.73
N HIS A 83 2.91 4.93 -20.00
CA HIS A 83 2.38 6.12 -20.64
C HIS A 83 1.08 6.59 -19.95
N GLU A 84 0.16 5.67 -19.68
CA GLU A 84 -1.12 5.95 -19.03
C GLU A 84 -0.91 6.58 -17.66
N PHE A 85 0.01 6.02 -16.85
CA PHE A 85 0.39 6.61 -15.58
C PHE A 85 0.77 8.09 -15.71
N PHE A 86 1.70 8.42 -16.61
CA PHE A 86 2.10 9.81 -16.84
C PHE A 86 0.99 10.68 -17.44
N GLN A 87 0.11 10.11 -18.26
CA GLN A 87 -1.07 10.83 -18.74
C GLN A 87 -2.02 11.19 -17.60
N THR A 88 -2.31 10.24 -16.71
CA THR A 88 -3.13 10.47 -15.52
C THR A 88 -2.54 11.60 -14.67
N LEU A 89 -1.24 11.54 -14.35
CA LEU A 89 -0.58 12.58 -13.56
C LEU A 89 -0.70 13.97 -14.20
N ARG A 90 -0.56 14.05 -15.53
CA ARG A 90 -0.69 15.32 -16.25
C ARG A 90 -2.10 15.89 -16.16
N VAL A 91 -3.11 15.05 -16.37
CA VAL A 91 -4.51 15.45 -16.30
C VAL A 91 -4.87 15.90 -14.88
N ASP A 92 -4.53 15.09 -13.88
CA ASP A 92 -4.82 15.37 -12.47
C ASP A 92 -4.20 16.69 -11.99
N LEU A 93 -2.95 16.97 -12.41
CA LEU A 93 -2.20 18.15 -12.00
C LEU A 93 -2.39 19.35 -12.93
N GLY A 94 -3.13 19.19 -14.03
CA GLY A 94 -3.37 20.24 -15.02
C GLY A 94 -2.11 20.71 -15.76
N VAL A 95 -1.16 19.82 -16.01
CA VAL A 95 0.13 20.11 -16.66
C VAL A 95 0.26 19.44 -18.03
N LYS A 96 1.18 19.92 -18.86
CA LYS A 96 1.33 19.47 -20.26
C LYS A 96 2.50 18.52 -20.45
N THR A 97 3.58 18.69 -19.67
CA THR A 97 4.81 17.90 -19.81
C THR A 97 5.07 17.03 -18.58
N ASN A 98 5.94 16.03 -18.72
CA ASN A 98 6.32 15.18 -17.60
C ASN A 98 7.23 15.94 -16.62
N GLU A 99 8.03 16.88 -17.12
CA GLU A 99 8.88 17.75 -16.30
C GLU A 99 8.04 18.64 -15.36
N GLU A 100 6.91 19.15 -15.83
CA GLU A 100 5.97 19.94 -15.03
C GLU A 100 5.31 19.12 -13.91
N ILE A 101 5.12 17.80 -14.10
CA ILE A 101 4.60 16.92 -13.04
C ILE A 101 5.51 16.99 -11.82
N TYR A 102 6.82 16.81 -12.00
CA TYR A 102 7.77 16.79 -10.88
C TYR A 102 7.77 18.12 -10.12
N GLN A 103 7.62 19.24 -10.83
CA GLN A 103 7.49 20.56 -10.21
C GLN A 103 6.20 20.68 -9.40
N LYS A 104 5.07 20.22 -9.97
CA LYS A 104 3.77 20.29 -9.30
C LYS A 104 3.67 19.38 -8.10
N VAL A 105 4.14 18.15 -8.20
CA VAL A 105 4.09 17.21 -7.06
C VAL A 105 5.02 17.61 -5.91
N ALA A 106 6.02 18.46 -6.16
CA ALA A 106 6.88 19.01 -5.11
C ALA A 106 6.16 20.02 -4.20
N GLU A 107 5.03 20.58 -4.65
CA GLU A 107 4.19 21.50 -3.86
C GLU A 107 3.50 20.77 -2.68
N TYR A 108 3.16 19.50 -2.84
CA TYR A 108 2.52 18.66 -1.82
C TYR A 108 3.51 18.19 -0.75
N ASP A 109 3.03 17.88 0.46
CA ASP A 109 3.84 17.26 1.51
C ASP A 109 4.41 15.91 1.06
N ALA A 110 3.60 15.10 0.36
CA ALA A 110 4.06 13.89 -0.31
C ALA A 110 3.11 13.42 -1.43
N VAL A 111 3.65 12.59 -2.32
CA VAL A 111 2.89 11.78 -3.27
C VAL A 111 2.67 10.40 -2.67
N LEU A 112 1.42 9.92 -2.66
CA LEU A 112 1.06 8.59 -2.19
C LEU A 112 0.78 7.66 -3.38
N LEU A 113 1.66 6.69 -3.60
CA LEU A 113 1.45 5.62 -4.57
C LEU A 113 0.95 4.39 -3.80
N ALA A 114 -0.38 4.29 -3.63
CA ALA A 114 -1.02 3.25 -2.82
C ALA A 114 -2.29 2.72 -3.49
N ASP A 115 -3.33 2.41 -2.70
CA ASP A 115 -4.51 1.66 -3.11
C ASP A 115 -5.23 2.22 -4.35
N LYS A 116 -5.30 3.55 -4.53
CA LYS A 116 -6.01 4.13 -5.68
C LYS A 116 -5.29 3.89 -7.02
N LEU A 117 -3.97 3.71 -6.97
CA LEU A 117 -3.16 3.37 -8.13
C LEU A 117 -3.09 1.84 -8.31
N LEU A 118 -2.98 1.12 -7.19
CA LEU A 118 -2.78 -0.32 -7.17
C LEU A 118 -4.05 -1.10 -7.46
N ASP A 119 -5.16 -0.73 -6.83
CA ASP A 119 -6.39 -1.53 -6.81
C ASP A 119 -7.60 -0.65 -7.18
N SER A 120 -7.47 0.12 -8.27
CA SER A 120 -8.49 1.06 -8.75
C SER A 120 -9.79 0.38 -9.20
N GLU A 121 -9.77 -0.94 -9.44
CA GLU A 121 -10.97 -1.75 -9.71
C GLU A 121 -11.99 -1.73 -8.56
N PHE A 122 -11.58 -1.35 -7.35
CA PHE A 122 -12.49 -1.16 -6.23
C PHE A 122 -13.21 0.20 -6.28
N LEU A 123 -12.71 1.15 -7.05
CA LEU A 123 -13.33 2.46 -7.30
C LEU A 123 -14.24 2.41 -8.53
N ASP A 124 -13.77 1.76 -9.60
CA ASP A 124 -14.52 1.54 -10.83
C ASP A 124 -14.37 0.08 -11.28
N LYS A 125 -15.46 -0.67 -11.28
CA LYS A 125 -15.47 -2.11 -11.58
C LYS A 125 -15.15 -2.43 -13.04
N ASP A 126 -15.26 -1.45 -13.94
CA ASP A 126 -14.99 -1.61 -15.36
C ASP A 126 -13.53 -1.26 -15.71
N LYS A 127 -12.73 -0.87 -14.71
CA LYS A 127 -11.31 -0.52 -14.84
C LYS A 127 -10.44 -1.48 -14.03
N PHE A 128 -9.14 -1.42 -14.31
CA PHE A 128 -8.14 -2.25 -13.63
C PHE A 128 -7.05 -1.40 -12.98
N GLY A 129 -6.67 -1.76 -11.76
CA GLY A 129 -5.50 -1.21 -11.10
C GLY A 129 -4.20 -1.89 -11.51
N LEU A 130 -3.08 -1.29 -11.09
CA LEU A 130 -1.75 -1.82 -11.39
C LEU A 130 -1.49 -3.20 -10.77
N SER A 131 -2.02 -3.49 -9.58
CA SER A 131 -1.90 -4.80 -8.92
C SER A 131 -2.52 -5.89 -9.79
N LEU A 132 -3.74 -5.67 -10.29
CA LEU A 132 -4.43 -6.68 -11.08
C LEU A 132 -3.77 -6.86 -12.46
N TRP A 133 -3.31 -5.77 -13.08
CA TRP A 133 -2.53 -5.84 -14.32
C TRP A 133 -1.21 -6.58 -14.15
N THR A 134 -0.45 -6.28 -13.10
CA THR A 134 0.84 -6.96 -12.81
C THR A 134 0.61 -8.45 -12.49
N GLU A 135 -0.44 -8.79 -11.75
CA GLU A 135 -0.81 -10.18 -11.46
C GLU A 135 -1.13 -10.95 -12.75
N ASN A 136 -1.94 -10.37 -13.64
CA ASN A 136 -2.33 -11.00 -14.90
C ASN A 136 -1.13 -11.23 -15.83
N ASN A 137 -0.20 -10.27 -15.87
CA ASN A 137 0.95 -10.31 -16.79
C ASN A 137 2.15 -11.07 -16.23
N GLY A 138 2.24 -11.27 -14.91
CA GLY A 138 3.31 -12.00 -14.24
C GLY A 138 4.69 -11.48 -14.64
N ILE A 139 5.56 -12.36 -15.15
CA ILE A 139 6.92 -12.00 -15.59
C ILE A 139 6.90 -10.93 -16.71
N LYS A 140 5.86 -10.88 -17.55
CA LYS A 140 5.74 -9.86 -18.60
C LYS A 140 5.52 -8.45 -18.05
N ALA A 141 5.18 -8.31 -16.76
CA ALA A 141 5.14 -7.02 -16.09
C ALA A 141 6.55 -6.51 -15.71
N PHE A 142 7.59 -7.35 -15.71
CA PHE A 142 8.94 -6.96 -15.30
C PHE A 142 9.52 -5.73 -16.02
N PRO A 143 9.34 -5.56 -17.35
CA PRO A 143 9.79 -4.37 -18.06
C PRO A 143 9.18 -3.06 -17.56
N PHE A 144 8.00 -3.09 -16.93
CA PHE A 144 7.39 -1.91 -16.30
C PHE A 144 8.24 -1.41 -15.12
N TYR A 145 8.66 -2.30 -14.21
CA TYR A 145 9.52 -1.93 -13.09
C TYR A 145 10.87 -1.36 -13.55
N ILE A 146 11.44 -1.91 -14.62
CA ILE A 146 12.67 -1.36 -15.23
C ILE A 146 12.44 0.05 -15.76
N LYS A 147 11.29 0.33 -16.38
CA LYS A 147 10.95 1.70 -16.84
C LYS A 147 10.82 2.67 -15.66
N VAL A 148 10.09 2.30 -14.62
CA VAL A 148 9.96 3.10 -13.39
C VAL A 148 11.33 3.39 -12.77
N PHE A 149 12.20 2.39 -12.70
CA PHE A 149 13.55 2.57 -12.16
C PHE A 149 14.42 3.48 -13.04
N ARG A 150 14.34 3.34 -14.37
CA ARG A 150 15.06 4.24 -15.29
C ARG A 150 14.56 5.68 -15.19
N GLU A 151 13.26 5.87 -15.03
CA GLU A 151 12.66 7.18 -14.83
C GLU A 151 13.13 7.82 -13.53
N TYR A 152 13.14 7.05 -12.43
CA TYR A 152 13.74 7.47 -11.16
C TYR A 152 15.19 7.93 -11.31
N LEU A 153 16.04 7.15 -12.01
CA LEU A 153 17.45 7.50 -12.22
C LEU A 153 17.60 8.77 -13.07
N LYS A 154 16.78 8.92 -14.11
CA LYS A 154 16.80 10.08 -15.01
C LYS A 154 16.39 11.37 -14.30
N HIS A 155 15.38 11.29 -13.42
CA HIS A 155 14.79 12.44 -12.72
C HIS A 155 15.18 12.54 -11.25
N ARG A 156 16.30 11.92 -10.85
CA ARG A 156 16.75 11.87 -9.45
C ARG A 156 16.85 13.26 -8.81
N GLY A 157 17.39 14.25 -9.54
CA GLY A 157 17.53 15.62 -9.04
C GLY A 157 16.19 16.36 -8.87
N ASP A 158 15.18 16.04 -9.68
CA ASP A 158 13.83 16.56 -9.51
C ASP A 158 13.16 15.91 -8.29
N LEU A 159 13.34 14.60 -8.15
CA LEU A 159 12.80 13.78 -7.09
C LEU A 159 13.40 14.05 -5.70
N GLU A 160 14.57 14.68 -5.60
CA GLU A 160 15.12 15.18 -4.33
C GLU A 160 14.23 16.26 -3.68
N LYS A 161 13.32 16.88 -4.44
CA LYS A 161 12.37 17.88 -3.96
C LYS A 161 10.99 17.30 -3.63
N VAL A 162 10.81 16.00 -3.85
CA VAL A 162 9.53 15.31 -3.71
C VAL A 162 9.64 14.27 -2.62
N ASN A 163 8.61 14.14 -1.80
CA ASN A 163 8.46 12.95 -0.96
C ASN A 163 7.54 11.97 -1.66
N VAL A 164 7.94 10.71 -1.73
CA VAL A 164 7.15 9.64 -2.32
C VAL A 164 6.93 8.57 -1.27
N VAL A 165 5.67 8.31 -0.95
CA VAL A 165 5.25 7.20 -0.09
C VAL A 165 4.67 6.11 -1.00
N ILE A 166 5.27 4.94 -0.97
CA ILE A 166 4.86 3.79 -1.77
C ILE A 166 4.34 2.72 -0.83
N GLN A 167 3.08 2.33 -1.02
CA GLN A 167 2.56 1.08 -0.51
C GLN A 167 2.61 0.08 -1.66
N THR A 168 3.22 -1.09 -1.46
CA THR A 168 3.13 -2.16 -2.46
C THR A 168 3.25 -3.53 -1.81
N ALA A 169 2.65 -4.52 -2.46
CA ALA A 169 2.96 -5.93 -2.28
C ALA A 169 3.53 -6.41 -3.61
N PHE A 170 4.72 -7.02 -3.62
CA PHE A 170 5.31 -7.51 -4.87
C PHE A 170 4.77 -8.91 -5.16
N MET A 171 3.50 -8.94 -5.56
CA MET A 171 2.79 -10.18 -5.85
C MET A 171 3.28 -10.75 -7.18
N ILE A 172 3.81 -11.97 -7.13
CA ILE A 172 4.11 -12.77 -8.31
C ILE A 172 3.26 -14.03 -8.29
N LYS A 173 2.77 -14.43 -9.47
CA LYS A 173 2.03 -15.67 -9.64
C LYS A 173 2.94 -16.72 -10.26
N ILE A 174 3.33 -17.72 -9.46
CA ILE A 174 4.12 -18.87 -9.93
C ILE A 174 3.21 -20.09 -9.90
N ARG A 175 3.00 -20.72 -11.07
CA ARG A 175 2.17 -21.94 -11.22
C ARG A 175 0.77 -21.81 -10.59
N GLY A 176 0.14 -20.64 -10.72
CA GLY A 176 -1.21 -20.38 -10.20
C GLY A 176 -1.26 -19.90 -8.74
N ILE A 177 -0.17 -20.03 -7.97
CA ILE A 177 -0.09 -19.60 -6.57
C ILE A 177 0.49 -18.19 -6.50
N LYS A 178 -0.14 -17.33 -5.71
CA LYS A 178 0.31 -15.95 -5.45
C LYS A 178 1.34 -15.95 -4.32
N TYR A 179 2.46 -15.27 -4.53
CA TYR A 179 3.50 -15.06 -3.52
C TYR A 179 3.87 -13.58 -3.46
N ASP A 180 4.08 -13.02 -2.28
CA ASP A 180 4.66 -11.70 -2.06
C ASP A 180 6.20 -11.81 -1.94
N LEU A 181 6.94 -11.29 -2.91
CA LEU A 181 8.40 -11.31 -2.90
C LEU A 181 9.01 -10.64 -1.67
N LEU A 182 8.32 -9.68 -1.06
CA LEU A 182 8.83 -8.95 0.11
C LEU A 182 8.66 -9.69 1.43
N THR A 183 7.77 -10.69 1.49
CA THR A 183 7.36 -11.27 2.77
C THR A 183 7.25 -12.80 2.78
N ASP A 184 6.96 -13.44 1.65
CA ASP A 184 6.68 -14.88 1.61
C ASP A 184 7.92 -15.76 1.40
N PHE A 185 9.08 -15.19 1.04
CA PHE A 185 10.29 -15.94 0.71
C PHE A 185 11.43 -15.75 1.70
N SER A 186 11.25 -16.09 2.98
CA SER A 186 12.33 -16.24 3.99
C SER A 186 13.61 -15.39 3.72
N ILE A 187 14.75 -16.03 3.44
CA ILE A 187 16.05 -15.37 3.15
C ILE A 187 16.02 -14.51 1.88
N LEU A 188 15.32 -14.93 0.82
CA LEU A 188 15.27 -14.17 -0.44
C LEU A 188 14.54 -12.83 -0.26
N SER A 189 13.46 -12.82 0.54
CA SER A 189 12.76 -11.61 0.93
C SER A 189 13.66 -10.68 1.73
N GLU A 190 14.49 -11.20 2.63
CA GLU A 190 15.47 -10.39 3.37
C GLU A 190 16.52 -9.76 2.45
N ILE A 191 17.08 -10.52 1.51
CA ILE A 191 18.03 -10.01 0.51
C ILE A 191 17.37 -8.93 -0.35
N PHE A 192 16.14 -9.16 -0.81
CA PHE A 192 15.44 -8.19 -1.64
C PHE A 192 15.12 -6.90 -0.88
N VAL A 193 14.64 -7.01 0.36
CA VAL A 193 14.41 -5.85 1.25
C VAL A 193 15.72 -5.11 1.55
N PHE A 194 16.83 -5.83 1.74
CA PHE A 194 18.15 -5.23 1.90
C PHE A 194 18.55 -4.40 0.66
N LEU A 195 18.34 -4.93 -0.55
CA LEU A 195 18.60 -4.18 -1.80
C LEU A 195 17.70 -2.95 -1.93
N MET A 196 16.42 -3.06 -1.55
CA MET A 196 15.49 -1.94 -1.58
C MET A 196 15.86 -0.84 -0.57
N ASN A 197 16.48 -1.17 0.57
CA ASN A 197 16.94 -0.17 1.54
C ASN A 197 18.02 0.77 0.98
N LEU A 198 18.66 0.44 -0.16
CA LEU A 198 19.59 1.34 -0.85
C LEU A 198 18.86 2.53 -1.51
N PHE A 199 17.57 2.38 -1.80
CA PHE A 199 16.77 3.36 -2.54
C PHE A 199 15.60 3.92 -1.73
N PHE A 200 15.14 3.20 -0.72
CA PHE A 200 13.95 3.52 0.05
C PHE A 200 14.20 3.47 1.57
N GLU A 201 13.57 4.38 2.32
CA GLU A 201 13.33 4.24 3.75
C GLU A 201 12.20 3.21 3.95
N ILE A 202 12.55 1.97 4.33
CA ILE A 202 11.57 0.87 4.43
C ILE A 202 10.90 0.85 5.81
N ILE A 203 9.57 0.81 5.83
CA ILE A 203 8.78 0.57 7.04
C ILE A 203 8.00 -0.73 6.90
N ARG A 204 8.33 -1.72 7.72
CA ARG A 204 7.58 -2.99 7.80
C ARG A 204 6.43 -2.89 8.80
N ILE A 205 5.23 -3.17 8.31
CA ILE A 205 4.02 -3.36 9.13
C ILE A 205 3.92 -4.84 9.49
N SER A 206 3.89 -5.09 10.79
CA SER A 206 3.78 -6.41 11.39
C SER A 206 3.32 -6.19 12.84
N TYR A 207 2.50 -7.10 13.35
CA TYR A 207 1.98 -7.03 14.70
C TYR A 207 2.50 -8.19 15.52
N SER A 208 2.68 -7.93 16.80
CA SER A 208 2.74 -8.97 17.82
C SER A 208 1.37 -9.63 18.04
N GLU A 209 1.34 -10.75 18.75
CA GLU A 209 0.08 -11.39 19.14
C GLU A 209 -0.73 -10.45 20.03
N GLU A 210 -0.08 -9.79 20.99
CA GLU A 210 -0.74 -8.85 21.90
C GLU A 210 -1.32 -7.64 21.15
N GLU A 211 -0.58 -7.08 20.20
CA GLU A 211 -1.11 -6.00 19.34
C GLU A 211 -2.28 -6.48 18.49
N THR A 212 -2.23 -7.74 18.02
CA THR A 212 -3.31 -8.33 17.23
C THR A 212 -4.55 -8.52 18.09
N VAL A 213 -4.43 -9.10 19.29
CA VAL A 213 -5.52 -9.25 20.26
C VAL A 213 -6.18 -7.89 20.52
N GLN A 214 -5.39 -6.84 20.79
CA GLN A 214 -5.92 -5.49 20.98
C GLN A 214 -6.67 -4.95 19.76
N ILE A 215 -6.16 -5.19 18.55
CA ILE A 215 -6.86 -4.80 17.31
C ILE A 215 -8.19 -5.55 17.20
N ILE A 216 -8.20 -6.86 17.44
CA ILE A 216 -9.41 -7.68 17.31
C ILE A 216 -10.45 -7.31 18.35
N GLN A 217 -10.11 -7.28 19.64
CA GLN A 217 -11.03 -6.94 20.73
C GLN A 217 -11.65 -5.55 20.57
N LYS A 218 -10.90 -4.60 19.99
CA LYS A 218 -11.44 -3.26 19.75
C LYS A 218 -12.52 -3.23 18.66
N ASN A 219 -12.45 -4.13 17.68
CA ASN A 219 -13.42 -4.24 16.59
C ASN A 219 -14.51 -5.29 16.87
N PHE A 220 -14.23 -6.27 17.73
CA PHE A 220 -15.12 -7.35 18.14
C PHE A 220 -15.07 -7.50 19.68
N PRO A 221 -15.70 -6.59 20.44
CA PRO A 221 -15.58 -6.53 21.90
C PRO A 221 -16.09 -7.79 22.63
N ASP A 222 -17.03 -8.51 22.01
CA ASP A 222 -17.67 -9.69 22.59
C ASP A 222 -16.92 -11.00 22.29
N VAL A 223 -15.84 -10.95 21.50
CA VAL A 223 -15.06 -12.13 21.15
C VAL A 223 -14.02 -12.40 22.23
N ASP A 224 -14.07 -13.60 22.80
CA ASP A 224 -13.16 -14.04 23.85
C ASP A 224 -11.71 -14.19 23.33
N GLU A 225 -10.74 -13.93 24.20
CA GLU A 225 -9.32 -13.95 23.86
C GLU A 225 -8.87 -15.33 23.35
N ASP A 226 -9.39 -16.44 23.89
CA ASP A 226 -9.02 -17.79 23.42
C ASP A 226 -9.45 -18.03 21.97
N GLN A 227 -10.60 -17.46 21.57
CA GLN A 227 -11.05 -17.52 20.17
C GLN A 227 -10.12 -16.70 19.27
N ILE A 228 -9.69 -15.52 19.72
CA ILE A 228 -8.75 -14.68 18.97
C ILE A 228 -7.41 -15.39 18.80
N LEU A 229 -6.88 -16.02 19.86
CA LEU A 229 -5.63 -16.78 19.82
C LEU A 229 -5.74 -17.98 18.86
N SER A 230 -6.90 -18.66 18.82
CA SER A 230 -7.17 -19.70 17.82
C SER A 230 -7.10 -19.16 16.38
N CYS A 231 -7.71 -18.00 16.12
CA CYS A 231 -7.63 -17.33 14.82
C CYS A 231 -6.20 -16.88 14.49
N ILE A 232 -5.43 -16.38 15.47
CA ILE A 232 -4.01 -16.02 15.29
C ILE A 232 -3.19 -17.25 14.91
N ASN A 233 -3.43 -18.41 15.54
CA ASN A 233 -2.75 -19.65 15.19
C ASN A 233 -3.07 -20.10 13.75
N LYS A 234 -4.30 -19.86 13.28
CA LYS A 234 -4.75 -20.24 11.93
C LYS A 234 -4.28 -19.27 10.83
N TYR A 235 -4.31 -17.97 11.10
CA TYR A 235 -4.11 -16.93 10.08
C TYR A 235 -2.84 -16.08 10.29
N GLY A 236 -2.14 -16.28 11.40
CA GLY A 236 -1.09 -15.40 11.88
C GLY A 236 -1.64 -14.06 12.38
N CYS A 237 -0.72 -13.14 12.70
CA CYS A 237 -1.03 -11.76 13.12
C CYS A 237 -1.48 -10.89 11.93
N ARG A 238 -2.58 -11.28 11.28
CA ARG A 238 -3.14 -10.65 10.07
C ARG A 238 -4.60 -10.27 10.31
N PRO A 239 -4.88 -9.10 10.93
CA PRO A 239 -6.21 -8.74 11.41
C PRO A 239 -7.34 -8.88 10.40
N ARG A 240 -7.11 -8.54 9.12
CA ARG A 240 -8.15 -8.67 8.09
C ARG A 240 -8.71 -10.08 7.95
N PHE A 241 -7.84 -11.10 7.94
CA PHE A 241 -8.30 -12.48 7.79
C PHE A 241 -9.03 -12.98 9.03
N ILE A 242 -8.64 -12.49 10.22
CA ILE A 242 -9.33 -12.79 11.47
C ILE A 242 -10.72 -12.14 11.47
N PHE A 243 -10.84 -10.86 11.05
CA PHE A 243 -12.12 -10.18 10.88
C PHE A 243 -13.05 -10.97 9.94
N GLU A 244 -12.53 -11.36 8.76
CA GLU A 244 -13.31 -12.12 7.77
C GLU A 244 -13.77 -13.50 8.29
N ASP A 245 -13.04 -14.13 9.22
CA ASP A 245 -13.42 -15.41 9.84
C ASP A 245 -14.47 -15.21 10.93
N LEU A 246 -14.27 -14.22 11.81
CA LEU A 246 -15.20 -13.91 12.90
C LEU A 246 -16.56 -13.44 12.37
N GLU A 247 -16.59 -12.59 11.34
CA GLU A 247 -17.83 -12.13 10.71
C GLU A 247 -18.64 -13.28 10.09
N LYS A 248 -17.96 -14.27 9.48
CA LYS A 248 -18.63 -15.47 8.94
C LYS A 248 -19.16 -16.37 10.03
N GLY A 249 -18.46 -16.46 11.17
CA GLY A 249 -18.94 -17.19 12.35
C GLY A 249 -20.25 -16.58 12.88
N LEU A 250 -20.27 -15.26 13.07
CA LEU A 250 -21.43 -14.53 13.57
C LEU A 250 -22.62 -14.53 12.60
N GLY A 251 -22.36 -14.52 11.29
CA GLY A 251 -23.40 -14.59 10.26
C GLY A 251 -24.11 -15.94 10.12
N ASN A 252 -23.59 -17.02 10.75
CA ASN A 252 -24.23 -18.34 10.77
C ASN A 252 -25.08 -18.58 12.03
N GLU A 253 -25.14 -17.63 12.97
CA GLU A 253 -25.98 -17.70 14.17
C GLU A 253 -27.36 -17.02 14.00
N TYR A 254 -27.71 -16.59 12.77
CA TYR A 254 -28.99 -15.98 12.42
C TYR A 254 -29.65 -16.61 11.19
#